data_AF-A0A6G0A5J2-F1
#
_entry.id   AF-A0A6G0A5J2-F1
#
_cell.length_a   1.000
_cell.length_b   1.000
_cell.length_c   1.000
_cell.angle_alpha   90.00
_cell.angle_beta   90.00
_cell.angle_gamma   90.00
#
_symmetry.space_group_name_H-M   'P 1'
#
loop_
_entity.id
_entity.type
_entity.pdbx_description
1 polymer ?
#
loop_
_entity_poly.entity_id
_entity_poly.type
_entity_poly.pdbx_seq_one_letter_code
_entity_poly.pdbx_strand_id
1 'polypeptide(L)'
;MVAVAVTALVLSGLVAPVSAKHRNQTSLVSLTQRGGQPRSGVTEGVEVSADGRYVAFESESPDLVLTDTNGLRDVFVRDTVSNTTTQVSVPHPGGNSNGTSWLEDMTPDGRFIVYTSSASNIDRAIPDTNEALDVFVYDTRLRSTARASAAVVNGTVIEGNGNSLDGSISDDGSRVAFTTLATNLAANHPPQGLINLPQVVVKGWAGATWSLVSVDETARPLLAGHHPEISGTGFAVAFTGIEHTGEGPARHMGLRVKWETVPGVPSSSGSQLLHRWYPANSYDDPEPAVSRNGLTVVFVTGDPLVSADGNGGADVYVASVSYWGLRQPSFELLTTQAQPRPGFEDEGIHQHPVVSADGNKVAYRATDGSGGSHIYRIDRTQPGTAPQIVDAAYSTGAPGNGDALAFAISAQGDHVAFNSVATDLVSVDANGKADTFLWDAVHCRQTEPTEGLVPSEPWWLPCLEIKIDPDSVGDWWKKFGF
;
A
#
# COMPACT_ATOMS: atom_id res chain seq x y z
N MET A 1 -52.95 -65.47 -7.67
CA MET A 1 -52.44 -64.38 -8.53
C MET A 1 -52.12 -63.21 -7.61
N VAL A 2 -50.87 -62.75 -7.67
CA VAL A 2 -50.21 -61.89 -6.67
C VAL A 2 -50.55 -60.42 -6.93
N ALA A 3 -50.88 -59.69 -5.87
CA ALA A 3 -51.03 -58.23 -5.90
C ALA A 3 -49.64 -57.58 -5.87
N VAL A 4 -49.34 -56.73 -6.86
CA VAL A 4 -48.12 -55.92 -6.91
C VAL A 4 -48.50 -54.50 -6.50
N ALA A 5 -48.02 -54.07 -5.34
CA ALA A 5 -48.03 -52.68 -4.92
C ALA A 5 -46.91 -51.94 -5.65
N VAL A 6 -47.25 -50.86 -6.36
CA VAL A 6 -46.27 -49.93 -6.92
C VAL A 6 -46.04 -48.83 -5.88
N THR A 7 -44.92 -48.91 -5.17
CA THR A 7 -44.44 -47.86 -4.28
C THR A 7 -43.86 -46.73 -5.12
N ALA A 8 -44.47 -45.55 -5.08
CA ALA A 8 -43.88 -44.33 -5.61
C ALA A 8 -42.78 -43.85 -4.63
N LEU A 9 -41.52 -43.97 -5.05
CA LEU A 9 -40.38 -43.42 -4.34
C LEU A 9 -40.32 -41.92 -4.65
N VAL A 10 -40.77 -41.07 -3.73
CA VAL A 10 -40.51 -39.62 -3.82
C VAL A 10 -39.05 -39.40 -3.42
N LEU A 11 -38.16 -39.26 -4.39
CA LEU A 11 -36.86 -38.64 -4.13
C LEU A 11 -37.11 -37.16 -3.88
N SER A 12 -37.18 -36.76 -2.62
CA SER A 12 -36.94 -35.37 -2.23
C SER A 12 -35.47 -35.06 -2.47
N GLY A 13 -35.14 -34.65 -3.69
CA GLY A 13 -33.86 -34.03 -3.99
C GLY A 13 -33.79 -32.69 -3.26
N LEU A 14 -33.18 -32.68 -2.08
CA LEU A 14 -32.66 -31.44 -1.50
C LEU A 14 -31.52 -31.00 -2.42
N VAL A 15 -31.82 -30.15 -3.40
CA VAL A 15 -30.78 -29.34 -4.03
C VAL A 15 -30.40 -28.31 -2.99
N ALA A 16 -29.29 -28.54 -2.29
CA ALA A 16 -28.66 -27.47 -1.54
C ALA A 16 -28.43 -26.32 -2.53
N PRO A 17 -28.83 -25.06 -2.23
CA PRO A 17 -28.45 -23.96 -3.09
C PRO A 17 -26.92 -23.96 -3.16
N VAL A 18 -26.36 -24.15 -4.36
CA VAL A 18 -24.96 -23.85 -4.61
C VAL A 18 -24.87 -22.34 -4.47
N SER A 19 -24.50 -21.90 -3.26
CA SER A 19 -24.16 -20.50 -3.02
C SER A 19 -23.03 -20.16 -3.98
N ALA A 20 -23.31 -19.29 -4.97
CA ALA A 20 -22.26 -18.67 -5.76
C ALA A 20 -21.37 -17.91 -4.77
N LYS A 21 -20.25 -18.51 -4.41
CA LYS A 21 -19.28 -17.92 -3.48
C LYS A 21 -18.70 -16.71 -4.24
N HIS A 22 -19.14 -15.52 -3.87
CA HIS A 22 -18.49 -14.26 -4.23
C HIS A 22 -17.06 -14.34 -3.70
N ARG A 23 -16.12 -14.82 -4.52
CA ARG A 23 -14.71 -14.86 -4.14
C ARG A 23 -14.02 -13.72 -4.84
N ASN A 24 -13.46 -12.83 -4.04
CA ASN A 24 -12.43 -11.90 -4.50
C ASN A 24 -11.38 -12.67 -5.31
N GLN A 25 -10.87 -12.05 -6.37
CA GLN A 25 -9.97 -12.70 -7.30
C GLN A 25 -8.53 -12.31 -6.98
N THR A 26 -7.68 -13.30 -6.67
CA THR A 26 -6.24 -13.11 -6.52
C THR A 26 -5.53 -13.57 -7.77
N SER A 27 -4.57 -12.78 -8.25
CA SER A 27 -3.74 -13.08 -9.42
C SER A 27 -2.25 -12.91 -9.11
N LEU A 28 -1.40 -13.71 -9.75
CA LEU A 28 0.05 -13.61 -9.64
C LEU A 28 0.58 -12.51 -10.57
N VAL A 29 1.32 -11.55 -10.02
CA VAL A 29 1.85 -10.36 -10.70
C VAL A 29 3.31 -10.55 -11.09
N SER A 30 4.13 -11.09 -10.19
CA SER A 30 5.56 -11.32 -10.39
C SER A 30 5.78 -12.47 -11.36
N LEU A 31 5.64 -12.19 -12.66
CA LEU A 31 5.86 -13.17 -13.73
C LEU A 31 7.08 -12.76 -14.55
N THR A 32 7.95 -13.73 -14.81
CA THR A 32 9.03 -13.62 -15.79
C THR A 32 8.46 -13.30 -17.18
N GLN A 33 9.31 -12.83 -18.10
CA GLN A 33 8.91 -12.59 -19.50
C GLN A 33 8.34 -13.82 -20.22
N ARG A 34 8.60 -15.02 -19.71
CA ARG A 34 8.08 -16.29 -20.27
C ARG A 34 6.79 -16.76 -19.58
N GLY A 35 6.26 -15.99 -18.62
CA GLY A 35 5.05 -16.32 -17.87
C GLY A 35 5.23 -17.34 -16.75
N GLY A 36 6.47 -17.68 -16.39
CA GLY A 36 6.78 -18.48 -15.20
C GLY A 36 7.07 -17.60 -13.98
N GLN A 37 7.11 -18.22 -12.79
CA GLN A 37 7.48 -17.56 -11.53
C GLN A 37 8.98 -17.16 -11.50
N PRO A 38 9.35 -16.09 -10.79
CA PRO A 38 10.73 -15.65 -10.62
C PRO A 38 11.54 -16.69 -9.86
N ARG A 39 12.84 -16.73 -10.14
CA ARG A 39 13.80 -17.63 -9.49
C ARG A 39 14.08 -17.27 -8.03
N SER A 40 14.26 -15.99 -7.72
CA SER A 40 14.70 -15.54 -6.39
C SER A 40 13.55 -15.11 -5.47
N GLY A 41 12.32 -15.03 -5.98
CA GLY A 41 11.18 -14.41 -5.29
C GLY A 41 11.22 -12.88 -5.34
N VAL A 42 10.13 -12.26 -4.91
CA VAL A 42 10.04 -10.80 -4.68
C VAL A 42 10.41 -10.47 -3.24
N THR A 43 10.75 -9.21 -2.99
CA THR A 43 11.14 -8.71 -1.66
C THR A 43 10.12 -7.71 -1.12
N GLU A 44 10.52 -6.90 -0.16
CA GLU A 44 9.68 -6.12 0.74
C GLU A 44 8.66 -5.20 0.03
N GLY A 45 9.04 -4.22 -0.81
CA GLY A 45 8.08 -3.24 -1.35
C GLY A 45 7.12 -3.72 -2.45
N VAL A 46 5.89 -3.19 -2.43
CA VAL A 46 4.85 -3.36 -3.47
C VAL A 46 3.89 -2.17 -3.49
N GLU A 47 3.47 -1.72 -4.69
CA GLU A 47 2.52 -0.62 -4.89
C GLU A 47 1.52 -0.89 -6.02
N VAL A 48 0.34 -0.28 -5.99
CA VAL A 48 -0.73 -0.52 -6.98
C VAL A 48 -1.44 0.75 -7.47
N SER A 49 -1.68 0.83 -8.79
CA SER A 49 -2.44 1.94 -9.38
C SER A 49 -3.93 1.87 -9.02
N ALA A 50 -4.62 2.99 -9.15
CA ALA A 50 -6.05 3.14 -8.86
C ALA A 50 -6.92 2.11 -9.60
N ASP A 51 -6.53 1.71 -10.82
CA ASP A 51 -7.24 0.76 -11.67
C ASP A 51 -6.68 -0.67 -11.60
N GLY A 52 -5.71 -0.94 -10.71
CA GLY A 52 -5.04 -2.24 -10.61
C GLY A 52 -4.17 -2.60 -11.83
N ARG A 53 -4.00 -1.69 -12.79
CA ARG A 53 -3.26 -1.97 -14.03
C ARG A 53 -1.76 -2.02 -13.82
N TYR A 54 -1.21 -1.09 -13.05
CA TYR A 54 0.22 -1.02 -12.78
C TYR A 54 0.47 -1.50 -11.36
N VAL A 55 1.37 -2.47 -11.22
CA VAL A 55 1.85 -2.94 -9.91
C VAL A 55 3.36 -2.78 -9.90
N ALA A 56 3.88 -1.95 -9.00
CA ALA A 56 5.30 -1.82 -8.77
C ALA A 56 5.73 -2.78 -7.66
N PHE A 57 6.93 -3.35 -7.75
CA PHE A 57 7.45 -4.29 -6.75
C PHE A 57 8.98 -4.37 -6.83
N GLU A 58 9.58 -4.86 -5.76
CA GLU A 58 11.02 -5.10 -5.67
C GLU A 58 11.38 -6.57 -5.90
N SER A 59 12.53 -6.83 -6.53
CA SER A 59 13.05 -8.19 -6.61
C SER A 59 14.55 -8.21 -6.87
N GLU A 60 15.20 -9.29 -6.41
CA GLU A 60 16.59 -9.65 -6.75
C GLU A 60 16.64 -10.72 -7.87
N SER A 61 15.49 -11.01 -8.52
CA SER A 61 15.38 -12.10 -9.47
C SER A 61 15.89 -11.70 -10.86
N PRO A 62 16.93 -12.38 -11.39
CA PRO A 62 17.61 -11.99 -12.63
C PRO A 62 16.83 -12.36 -13.91
N ASP A 63 15.61 -12.87 -13.77
CA ASP A 63 14.79 -13.42 -14.86
C ASP A 63 13.44 -12.74 -15.03
N LEU A 64 13.15 -11.69 -14.25
CA LEU A 64 12.00 -10.81 -14.46
C LEU A 64 12.14 -10.00 -15.75
N VAL A 65 13.36 -9.52 -16.04
CA VAL A 65 13.71 -8.80 -17.27
C VAL A 65 15.09 -9.27 -17.75
N LEU A 66 15.22 -9.63 -19.04
CA LEU A 66 16.48 -10.20 -19.57
C LEU A 66 17.70 -9.26 -19.55
N THR A 67 17.49 -7.97 -19.39
CA THR A 67 18.57 -6.97 -19.32
C THR A 67 19.10 -6.78 -17.91
N ASP A 68 18.38 -7.26 -16.90
CA ASP A 68 18.83 -7.22 -15.52
C ASP A 68 19.89 -8.30 -15.29
N THR A 69 21.12 -7.86 -15.00
CA THR A 69 22.28 -8.75 -14.83
C THR A 69 23.20 -8.33 -13.69
N ASN A 70 22.78 -7.41 -12.82
CA ASN A 70 23.62 -6.94 -11.70
C ASN A 70 23.55 -7.88 -10.50
N GLY A 71 22.48 -8.70 -10.38
CA GLY A 71 22.23 -9.55 -9.22
C GLY A 71 21.96 -8.76 -7.94
N LEU A 72 21.43 -7.54 -8.06
CA LEU A 72 21.05 -6.67 -6.96
C LEU A 72 19.53 -6.55 -6.91
N ARG A 73 19.02 -5.96 -5.82
CA ARG A 73 17.59 -5.63 -5.72
C ARG A 73 17.29 -4.44 -6.62
N ASP A 74 16.26 -4.60 -7.43
CA ASP A 74 15.78 -3.58 -8.35
C ASP A 74 14.26 -3.40 -8.22
N VAL A 75 13.79 -2.23 -8.66
CA VAL A 75 12.37 -1.88 -8.69
C VAL A 75 11.83 -2.16 -10.10
N PHE A 76 10.73 -2.87 -10.15
CA PHE A 76 10.04 -3.26 -11.38
C PHE A 76 8.60 -2.75 -11.38
N VAL A 77 8.05 -2.50 -12.57
CA VAL A 77 6.62 -2.22 -12.78
C VAL A 77 6.05 -3.26 -13.73
N ARG A 78 4.99 -3.93 -13.30
CA ARG A 78 4.15 -4.81 -14.12
C ARG A 78 2.97 -4.02 -14.67
N ASP A 79 2.77 -4.05 -15.99
CA ASP A 79 1.48 -3.70 -16.60
C ASP A 79 0.67 -5.00 -16.75
N THR A 80 -0.39 -5.14 -15.94
CA THR A 80 -1.23 -6.35 -15.86
C THR A 80 -2.08 -6.54 -17.11
N VAL A 81 -2.35 -5.47 -17.88
CA VAL A 81 -3.12 -5.54 -19.13
C VAL A 81 -2.24 -5.98 -20.29
N SER A 82 -1.04 -5.41 -20.42
CA SER A 82 -0.10 -5.80 -21.50
C SER A 82 0.76 -7.01 -21.14
N ASN A 83 0.74 -7.43 -19.88
CA ASN A 83 1.50 -8.55 -19.35
C ASN A 83 3.02 -8.35 -19.51
N THR A 84 3.50 -7.11 -19.30
CA THR A 84 4.91 -6.73 -19.44
C THR A 84 5.50 -6.24 -18.13
N THR A 85 6.77 -6.60 -17.87
CA THR A 85 7.55 -6.12 -16.71
C THR A 85 8.66 -5.20 -17.20
N THR A 86 8.81 -4.05 -16.57
CA THR A 86 9.86 -3.07 -16.85
C THR A 86 10.65 -2.78 -15.58
N GLN A 87 11.98 -2.88 -15.64
CA GLN A 87 12.86 -2.39 -14.57
C GLN A 87 12.91 -0.86 -14.62
N VAL A 88 12.60 -0.20 -13.51
CA VAL A 88 12.54 1.28 -13.43
C VAL A 88 13.72 1.88 -12.67
N SER A 89 14.38 1.12 -11.79
CA SER A 89 15.61 1.52 -11.08
C SER A 89 16.87 1.46 -11.96
N VAL A 90 16.78 1.98 -13.19
CA VAL A 90 17.89 1.96 -14.17
C VAL A 90 18.54 3.34 -14.33
N PRO A 91 19.87 3.40 -14.55
CA PRO A 91 20.53 4.61 -15.02
C PRO A 91 19.89 5.19 -16.28
N HIS A 92 19.78 6.51 -16.40
CA HIS A 92 19.43 7.14 -17.68
C HIS A 92 20.69 7.32 -18.56
N PRO A 93 20.69 6.94 -19.85
CA PRO A 93 19.58 6.43 -20.67
C PRO A 93 19.47 4.88 -20.74
N GLY A 94 20.18 4.13 -19.88
CA GLY A 94 20.04 2.68 -19.74
C GLY A 94 21.24 1.99 -19.08
N GLY A 95 21.14 0.68 -18.94
CA GLY A 95 22.11 -0.19 -18.26
C GLY A 95 21.63 -0.59 -16.87
N ASN A 96 22.49 -1.25 -16.10
CA ASN A 96 22.17 -1.68 -14.74
C ASN A 96 22.65 -0.67 -13.70
N SER A 97 21.87 -0.53 -12.65
CA SER A 97 22.28 0.12 -11.40
C SER A 97 23.47 -0.63 -10.80
N ASN A 98 24.34 0.08 -10.09
CA ASN A 98 25.48 -0.49 -9.36
C ASN A 98 25.26 -0.59 -7.84
N GLY A 99 24.01 -0.47 -7.41
CA GLY A 99 23.58 -0.51 -6.02
C GLY A 99 22.12 -0.95 -5.91
N THR A 100 21.74 -1.39 -4.71
CA THR A 100 20.40 -1.85 -4.35
C THR A 100 19.41 -0.69 -4.39
N SER A 101 18.19 -0.97 -4.88
CA SER A 101 17.05 -0.03 -4.88
C SER A 101 15.84 -0.61 -4.17
N TRP A 102 15.10 0.24 -3.45
CA TRP A 102 13.91 -0.09 -2.66
C TRP A 102 12.74 0.76 -3.13
N LEU A 103 11.58 0.14 -3.32
CA LEU A 103 10.35 0.81 -3.76
C LEU A 103 9.76 1.56 -2.56
N GLU A 104 9.37 2.81 -2.77
CA GLU A 104 8.81 3.63 -1.69
C GLU A 104 7.32 3.93 -1.94
N ASP A 105 6.96 4.45 -3.12
CA ASP A 105 5.58 4.88 -3.42
C ASP A 105 5.34 4.98 -4.94
N MET A 106 4.08 5.04 -5.36
CA MET A 106 3.65 5.20 -6.74
C MET A 106 2.39 6.08 -6.86
N THR A 107 2.37 6.99 -7.84
CA THR A 107 1.15 7.78 -8.09
C THR A 107 -0.01 6.90 -8.55
N PRO A 108 -1.28 7.25 -8.25
CA PRO A 108 -2.43 6.41 -8.57
C PRO A 108 -2.63 6.10 -10.06
N ASP A 109 -2.02 6.86 -10.96
CA ASP A 109 -2.04 6.62 -12.40
C ASP A 109 -0.88 5.72 -12.90
N GLY A 110 0.00 5.27 -12.00
CA GLY A 110 1.20 4.48 -12.31
C GLY A 110 2.29 5.27 -13.03
N ARG A 111 2.22 6.60 -13.05
CA ARG A 111 3.16 7.43 -13.81
C ARG A 111 4.48 7.66 -13.08
N PHE A 112 4.44 8.03 -11.82
CA PHE A 112 5.63 8.36 -11.05
C PHE A 112 5.88 7.27 -10.03
N ILE A 113 7.09 6.71 -10.06
CA ILE A 113 7.55 5.70 -9.10
C ILE A 113 8.64 6.33 -8.24
N VAL A 114 8.45 6.32 -6.92
CA VAL A 114 9.44 6.76 -5.95
C VAL A 114 10.22 5.56 -5.46
N TYR A 115 11.54 5.67 -5.43
CA TYR A 115 12.41 4.63 -4.92
C TYR A 115 13.65 5.23 -4.27
N THR A 116 14.14 4.60 -3.20
CA THR A 116 15.44 4.90 -2.63
C THR A 116 16.50 4.01 -3.27
N SER A 117 17.70 4.52 -3.50
CA SER A 117 18.79 3.72 -4.05
C SER A 117 20.14 4.06 -3.43
N SER A 118 20.99 3.04 -3.31
CA SER A 118 22.43 3.15 -2.99
C SER A 118 23.32 3.24 -4.23
N ALA A 119 22.72 3.23 -5.44
CA ALA A 119 23.44 3.20 -6.69
C ALA A 119 23.94 4.59 -7.11
N SER A 120 25.27 4.72 -7.23
CA SER A 120 25.93 5.97 -7.64
C SER A 120 25.80 6.33 -9.12
N ASN A 121 25.14 5.48 -9.91
CA ASN A 121 25.03 5.63 -11.36
C ASN A 121 23.60 5.87 -11.89
N ILE A 122 22.59 6.03 -11.02
CA ILE A 122 21.19 6.25 -11.42
C ILE A 122 21.03 7.57 -12.19
N ASP A 123 21.45 8.67 -11.57
CA ASP A 123 21.48 9.99 -12.22
C ASP A 123 22.90 10.27 -12.72
N ARG A 124 23.13 10.11 -14.03
CA ARG A 124 24.45 10.41 -14.62
C ARG A 124 24.69 11.88 -14.86
N ALA A 125 23.64 12.72 -14.83
CA ALA A 125 23.79 14.17 -14.98
C ALA A 125 24.36 14.80 -13.71
N ILE A 126 24.09 14.18 -12.56
CA ILE A 126 24.60 14.58 -11.25
C ILE A 126 25.38 13.39 -10.68
N PRO A 127 26.72 13.36 -10.78
CA PRO A 127 27.51 12.30 -10.16
C PRO A 127 27.17 12.20 -8.69
N ASP A 128 26.84 11.01 -8.22
CA ASP A 128 26.83 10.71 -6.79
C ASP A 128 28.27 10.63 -6.29
N THR A 129 28.62 11.51 -5.34
CA THR A 129 29.96 11.53 -4.71
C THR A 129 29.91 11.37 -3.21
N ASN A 130 28.73 11.16 -2.63
CA ASN A 130 28.51 11.12 -1.19
C ASN A 130 28.38 9.69 -0.62
N GLU A 131 28.21 8.67 -1.47
CA GLU A 131 27.97 7.26 -1.09
C GLU A 131 26.75 7.06 -0.17
N ALA A 132 25.83 8.03 -0.15
CA ALA A 132 24.64 8.04 0.68
C ALA A 132 23.42 7.51 -0.10
N LEU A 133 22.41 7.06 0.63
CA LEU A 133 21.12 6.73 0.01
C LEU A 133 20.45 8.00 -0.53
N ASP A 134 19.87 7.89 -1.71
CA ASP A 134 19.15 8.98 -2.38
C ASP A 134 17.74 8.54 -2.76
N VAL A 135 16.79 9.49 -2.67
CA VAL A 135 15.41 9.30 -3.13
C VAL A 135 15.31 9.74 -4.59
N PHE A 136 14.78 8.88 -5.44
CA PHE A 136 14.58 9.10 -6.87
C PHE A 136 13.11 9.02 -7.24
N VAL A 137 12.73 9.76 -8.29
CA VAL A 137 11.41 9.66 -8.93
C VAL A 137 11.59 9.34 -10.40
N TYR A 138 11.04 8.20 -10.83
CA TYR A 138 11.00 7.78 -12.22
C TYR A 138 9.66 8.16 -12.86
N ASP A 139 9.71 8.87 -13.99
CA ASP A 139 8.53 9.13 -14.83
C ASP A 139 8.42 8.05 -15.90
N THR A 140 7.41 7.18 -15.80
CA THR A 140 7.20 6.05 -16.74
C THR A 140 6.86 6.50 -18.16
N ARG A 141 6.30 7.70 -18.32
CA ARG A 141 5.97 8.28 -19.63
C ARG A 141 7.21 8.84 -20.31
N LEU A 142 8.07 9.53 -19.57
CA LEU A 142 9.29 10.14 -20.10
C LEU A 142 10.49 9.19 -20.10
N ARG A 143 10.41 8.09 -19.33
CA ARG A 143 11.50 7.13 -19.09
C ARG A 143 12.76 7.81 -18.58
N SER A 144 12.55 8.68 -17.60
CA SER A 144 13.60 9.51 -17.01
C SER A 144 13.47 9.53 -15.50
N THR A 145 14.61 9.55 -14.83
CA THR A 145 14.71 9.66 -13.37
C THR A 145 15.15 11.07 -12.97
N ALA A 146 14.57 11.59 -11.90
CA ALA A 146 15.06 12.78 -11.20
C ALA A 146 15.41 12.42 -9.76
N ARG A 147 16.55 12.93 -9.25
CA ARG A 147 16.90 12.81 -7.82
C ARG A 147 16.08 13.79 -6.99
N ALA A 148 15.17 13.27 -6.15
CA ALA A 148 14.37 14.07 -5.22
C ALA A 148 15.25 14.67 -4.12
N SER A 149 16.23 13.93 -3.60
CA SER A 149 17.22 14.37 -2.59
C SER A 149 18.33 15.30 -3.14
N ALA A 150 18.06 16.07 -4.19
CA ALA A 150 18.99 17.06 -4.76
C ALA A 150 18.46 18.49 -4.64
N ALA A 151 19.33 19.44 -4.29
CA ALA A 151 19.00 20.87 -4.19
C ALA A 151 19.34 21.62 -5.48
N VAL A 152 18.73 22.79 -5.68
CA VAL A 152 19.10 23.73 -6.75
C VAL A 152 19.67 24.99 -6.12
N VAL A 153 20.97 25.21 -6.30
CA VAL A 153 21.70 26.38 -5.78
C VAL A 153 22.23 27.19 -6.95
N ASN A 154 21.78 28.44 -7.07
CA ASN A 154 22.15 29.34 -8.17
C ASN A 154 21.96 28.72 -9.58
N GLY A 155 20.88 27.95 -9.77
CA GLY A 155 20.57 27.26 -11.03
C GLY A 155 21.39 26.00 -11.31
N THR A 156 22.26 25.59 -10.37
CA THR A 156 23.01 24.33 -10.44
C THR A 156 22.37 23.30 -9.51
N VAL A 157 22.13 22.10 -10.01
CA VAL A 157 21.67 21.00 -9.15
C VAL A 157 22.86 20.42 -8.40
N ILE A 158 22.73 20.27 -7.08
CA ILE A 158 23.72 19.68 -6.20
C ILE A 158 23.08 18.51 -5.44
N GLU A 159 23.85 17.45 -5.20
CA GLU A 159 23.41 16.33 -4.39
C GLU A 159 23.25 16.73 -2.91
N GLY A 160 22.35 16.05 -2.20
CA GLY A 160 22.33 16.06 -0.74
C GLY A 160 23.65 15.52 -0.18
N ASN A 161 24.04 15.88 1.03
CA ASN A 161 25.28 15.40 1.65
C ASN A 161 25.07 14.35 2.74
N GLY A 162 23.94 13.63 2.70
CA GLY A 162 23.58 12.58 3.66
C GLY A 162 22.38 11.78 3.19
N ASN A 163 22.14 10.64 3.85
CA ASN A 163 21.09 9.69 3.47
C ASN A 163 19.72 10.36 3.38
N SER A 164 18.97 10.00 2.34
CA SER A 164 17.55 10.30 2.18
C SER A 164 16.82 9.00 1.83
N LEU A 165 15.67 8.79 2.43
CA LEU A 165 14.90 7.54 2.37
C LEU A 165 13.42 7.81 2.68
N ASP A 166 12.58 6.77 2.56
CA ASP A 166 11.15 6.78 2.87
C ASP A 166 10.36 7.85 2.09
N GLY A 167 10.41 7.76 0.75
CA GLY A 167 9.83 8.78 -0.12
C GLY A 167 8.35 8.55 -0.45
N SER A 168 7.47 9.49 -0.09
CA SER A 168 6.03 9.46 -0.39
C SER A 168 5.65 10.62 -1.33
N ILE A 169 4.77 10.39 -2.32
CA ILE A 169 4.46 11.31 -3.43
C ILE A 169 2.98 11.70 -3.50
N SER A 170 2.70 12.97 -3.80
CA SER A 170 1.32 13.43 -4.03
C SER A 170 0.72 12.81 -5.31
N ASP A 171 -0.60 12.68 -5.40
CA ASP A 171 -1.27 11.98 -6.52
C ASP A 171 -0.92 12.56 -7.89
N ASP A 172 -0.63 13.86 -7.95
CA ASP A 172 -0.28 14.59 -9.18
C ASP A 172 1.22 14.57 -9.49
N GLY A 173 2.03 13.93 -8.64
CA GLY A 173 3.48 13.87 -8.73
C GLY A 173 4.20 15.18 -8.43
N SER A 174 3.50 16.23 -7.97
CA SER A 174 4.07 17.57 -7.84
C SER A 174 4.93 17.77 -6.59
N ARG A 175 4.76 16.92 -5.57
CA ARG A 175 5.43 17.00 -4.26
C ARG A 175 5.86 15.63 -3.78
N VAL A 176 7.04 15.57 -3.17
CA VAL A 176 7.59 14.36 -2.54
C VAL A 176 7.98 14.69 -1.10
N ALA A 177 7.42 13.98 -0.13
CA ALA A 177 7.87 13.97 1.25
C ALA A 177 8.92 12.88 1.43
N PHE A 178 9.95 13.11 2.24
CA PHE A 178 10.94 12.07 2.57
C PHE A 178 11.71 12.42 3.83
N THR A 179 12.33 11.40 4.44
CA THR A 179 13.23 11.55 5.57
C THR A 179 14.66 11.77 5.08
N THR A 180 15.39 12.70 5.70
CA THR A 180 16.76 13.02 5.28
C THR A 180 17.67 13.42 6.44
N LEU A 181 18.94 13.02 6.32
CA LEU A 181 20.08 13.48 7.14
C LEU A 181 20.87 14.59 6.42
N ALA A 182 20.54 14.91 5.17
CA ALA A 182 21.26 15.89 4.39
C ALA A 182 21.08 17.31 4.96
N THR A 183 22.17 18.05 5.00
CA THR A 183 22.28 19.38 5.60
C THR A 183 22.42 20.51 4.59
N ASN A 184 22.18 20.22 3.30
CA ASN A 184 22.36 21.15 2.20
C ASN A 184 21.20 21.14 1.20
N LEU A 185 20.04 20.56 1.56
CA LEU A 185 18.89 20.47 0.65
C LEU A 185 18.17 21.81 0.43
N ALA A 186 18.24 22.73 1.41
CA ALA A 186 17.68 24.08 1.30
C ALA A 186 18.52 25.09 2.09
N ALA A 187 18.40 26.38 1.75
CA ALA A 187 19.22 27.47 2.31
C ALA A 187 19.14 27.67 3.85
N ASN A 188 18.24 26.96 4.53
CA ASN A 188 18.08 26.95 5.99
C ASN A 188 17.84 25.52 6.55
N HIS A 189 18.26 24.49 5.81
CA HIS A 189 18.14 23.10 6.23
C HIS A 189 19.51 22.55 6.68
N PRO A 190 19.61 21.83 7.82
CA PRO A 190 18.57 21.69 8.83
C PRO A 190 18.48 22.98 9.67
N PRO A 191 17.41 23.18 10.45
CA PRO A 191 17.36 24.25 11.43
C PRO A 191 18.57 24.21 12.39
N GLN A 192 18.99 25.39 12.89
CA GLN A 192 20.11 25.47 13.83
C GLN A 192 19.89 24.55 15.04
N GLY A 193 20.88 23.71 15.33
CA GLY A 193 20.86 22.78 16.45
C GLY A 193 20.39 21.35 16.12
N LEU A 194 19.97 21.07 14.88
CA LEU A 194 19.57 19.73 14.42
C LEU A 194 20.46 19.16 13.31
N ILE A 195 21.76 19.48 13.34
CA ILE A 195 22.72 18.98 12.35
C ILE A 195 22.90 17.47 12.54
N ASN A 196 22.89 16.70 11.43
CA ASN A 196 23.02 15.24 11.39
C ASN A 196 21.90 14.48 12.12
N LEU A 197 20.71 15.06 12.18
CA LEU A 197 19.53 14.43 12.76
C LEU A 197 18.47 14.24 11.69
N PRO A 198 17.70 13.13 11.72
CA PRO A 198 16.69 12.85 10.71
C PRO A 198 15.61 13.91 10.75
N GLN A 199 15.27 14.46 9.58
CA GLN A 199 14.20 15.43 9.37
C GLN A 199 13.28 14.94 8.27
N VAL A 200 11.98 15.24 8.37
CA VAL A 200 11.05 15.06 7.25
C VAL A 200 10.95 16.39 6.51
N VAL A 201 11.13 16.33 5.19
CA VAL A 201 11.03 17.48 4.29
C VAL A 201 10.06 17.18 3.16
N VAL A 202 9.47 18.22 2.58
CA VAL A 202 8.77 18.12 1.29
C VAL A 202 9.52 18.93 0.24
N LYS A 203 9.77 18.29 -0.90
CA LYS A 203 10.25 18.93 -2.12
C LYS A 203 9.11 19.12 -3.10
N GLY A 204 8.89 20.36 -3.53
CA GLY A 204 8.04 20.68 -4.69
C GLY A 204 8.89 20.90 -5.94
N TRP A 205 8.52 20.27 -7.05
CA TRP A 205 9.25 20.40 -8.32
C TRP A 205 9.12 21.80 -8.93
N ALA A 206 7.94 22.41 -8.80
CA ALA A 206 7.68 23.76 -9.29
C ALA A 206 8.45 24.79 -8.46
N GLY A 207 9.47 25.41 -9.06
CA GLY A 207 10.30 26.43 -8.39
C GLY A 207 11.29 25.87 -7.37
N ALA A 208 11.49 24.55 -7.32
CA ALA A 208 12.40 23.85 -6.39
C ALA A 208 12.19 24.27 -4.92
N THR A 209 10.94 24.33 -4.48
CA THR A 209 10.58 24.75 -3.13
C THR A 209 10.80 23.62 -2.13
N TRP A 210 11.24 23.99 -0.93
CA TRP A 210 11.46 23.07 0.19
C TRP A 210 10.68 23.52 1.42
N SER A 211 10.09 22.58 2.14
CA SER A 211 9.50 22.81 3.46
C SER A 211 10.01 21.79 4.48
N LEU A 212 10.12 22.24 5.73
CA LEU A 212 10.38 21.35 6.86
C LEU A 212 9.05 20.90 7.46
N VAL A 213 8.83 19.59 7.47
CA VAL A 213 7.60 18.96 7.98
C VAL A 213 7.72 18.64 9.46
N SER A 214 8.88 18.13 9.89
CA SER A 214 9.11 17.65 11.26
C SER A 214 9.19 18.80 12.26
N VAL A 215 8.04 19.39 12.57
CA VAL A 215 7.86 20.49 13.53
C VAL A 215 6.63 20.28 14.41
N ASP A 216 6.68 20.81 15.63
CA ASP A 216 5.54 20.85 16.55
C ASP A 216 4.50 21.93 16.18
N GLU A 217 3.44 22.03 16.99
CA GLU A 217 2.35 23.01 16.87
C GLU A 217 2.83 24.46 16.92
N THR A 218 4.01 24.70 17.51
CA THR A 218 4.65 26.02 17.62
C THR A 218 5.70 26.26 16.53
N ALA A 219 5.76 25.37 15.53
CA ALA A 219 6.76 25.35 14.47
C ALA A 219 8.20 25.13 14.96
N ARG A 220 8.39 24.54 16.14
CA ARG A 220 9.72 24.15 16.61
C ARG A 220 10.12 22.83 15.96
N PRO A 221 11.34 22.73 15.41
CA PRO A 221 11.86 21.52 14.80
C PRO A 221 11.91 20.32 15.76
N LEU A 222 11.57 19.14 15.23
CA LEU A 222 11.55 17.84 15.90
C LEU A 222 12.56 16.91 15.23
N LEU A 223 13.03 15.90 15.96
CA LEU A 223 13.69 14.76 15.32
C LEU A 223 12.59 13.92 14.67
N ALA A 224 12.73 13.61 13.39
CA ALA A 224 11.77 12.75 12.72
C ALA A 224 12.05 11.27 13.01
N GLY A 225 10.98 10.47 13.02
CA GLY A 225 11.08 9.05 12.75
C GLY A 225 11.13 8.79 11.24
N HIS A 226 10.92 7.53 10.88
CA HIS A 226 10.91 7.05 9.51
C HIS A 226 9.49 7.09 8.91
N HIS A 227 9.38 6.95 7.59
CA HIS A 227 8.12 6.79 6.84
C HIS A 227 7.11 7.95 6.97
N PRO A 228 7.41 9.13 6.42
CA PRO A 228 6.43 10.19 6.27
C PRO A 228 5.48 9.88 5.11
N GLU A 229 4.19 10.11 5.31
CA GLU A 229 3.16 9.89 4.29
C GLU A 229 2.51 11.20 3.87
N ILE A 230 2.59 11.54 2.58
CA ILE A 230 1.97 12.74 2.02
C ILE A 230 0.58 12.42 1.48
N SER A 231 -0.40 13.25 1.85
CA SER A 231 -1.74 13.16 1.28
C SER A 231 -1.69 13.31 -0.24
N GLY A 232 -2.63 12.67 -0.93
CA GLY A 232 -2.76 12.79 -2.39
C GLY A 232 -2.89 14.23 -2.92
N THR A 233 -3.43 15.17 -2.12
CA THR A 233 -3.42 16.62 -2.47
C THR A 233 -2.05 17.30 -2.37
N GLY A 234 -1.09 16.68 -1.68
CA GLY A 234 0.25 17.20 -1.45
C GLY A 234 0.37 18.23 -0.32
N PHE A 235 -0.68 18.43 0.49
CA PHE A 235 -0.73 19.52 1.48
C PHE A 235 -0.88 19.08 2.94
N ALA A 236 -1.02 17.78 3.21
CA ALA A 236 -0.89 17.21 4.54
C ALA A 236 0.18 16.11 4.52
N VAL A 237 0.99 16.03 5.57
CA VAL A 237 2.01 15.00 5.76
C VAL A 237 1.83 14.41 7.15
N ALA A 238 1.56 13.11 7.24
CA ALA A 238 1.59 12.36 8.49
C ALA A 238 3.03 11.90 8.75
N PHE A 239 3.49 12.03 10.00
CA PHE A 239 4.86 11.66 10.37
C PHE A 239 4.98 11.37 11.86
N THR A 240 5.99 10.62 12.24
CA THR A 240 6.38 10.40 13.63
C THR A 240 7.56 11.30 14.00
N GLY A 241 7.66 11.71 15.27
CA GLY A 241 8.78 12.52 15.72
C GLY A 241 8.98 12.51 17.23
N ILE A 242 10.19 12.86 17.65
CA ILE A 242 10.56 12.95 19.07
C ILE A 242 10.13 14.29 19.63
N GLU A 243 9.33 14.25 20.69
CA GLU A 243 8.76 15.38 21.39
C GLU A 243 9.77 16.07 22.32
N HIS A 244 9.71 17.40 22.38
CA HIS A 244 10.38 18.20 23.40
C HIS A 244 9.53 18.22 24.68
N THR A 245 9.62 17.21 25.52
CA THR A 245 9.04 17.31 26.86
C THR A 245 9.94 18.20 27.72
N GLY A 246 9.40 19.32 28.21
CA GLY A 246 10.09 20.18 29.18
C GLY A 246 10.31 19.51 30.56
N GLU A 247 10.10 18.19 30.67
CA GLU A 247 10.14 17.42 31.90
C GLU A 247 11.02 16.18 31.73
N GLY A 248 12.18 16.19 32.39
CA GLY A 248 13.02 15.00 32.60
C GLY A 248 13.84 14.51 31.38
N PRO A 249 14.65 13.44 31.56
CA PRO A 249 15.49 12.87 30.51
C PRO A 249 14.75 11.96 29.51
N ALA A 250 13.44 11.71 29.72
CA ALA A 250 12.65 10.81 28.89
C ALA A 250 12.08 11.56 27.67
N ARG A 251 12.59 11.21 26.49
CA ARG A 251 12.07 11.70 25.21
C ARG A 251 10.78 10.94 24.89
N HIS A 252 9.67 11.62 24.61
CA HIS A 252 8.46 10.97 24.11
C HIS A 252 8.48 10.93 22.59
N MET A 253 7.75 9.98 22.00
CA MET A 253 7.46 9.99 20.56
C MET A 253 6.02 10.49 20.34
N GLY A 254 5.79 11.08 19.16
CA GLY A 254 4.51 11.64 18.78
C GLY A 254 4.19 11.38 17.31
N LEU A 255 2.93 11.00 17.06
CA LEU A 255 2.35 10.88 15.72
C LEU A 255 1.64 12.19 15.40
N ARG A 256 1.96 12.77 14.24
CA ARG A 256 1.55 14.13 13.88
C ARG A 256 1.04 14.20 12.45
N VAL A 257 0.26 15.24 12.18
CA VAL A 257 -0.02 15.72 10.83
C VAL A 257 0.47 17.16 10.72
N LYS A 258 1.31 17.41 9.72
CA LYS A 258 1.69 18.75 9.29
C LYS A 258 0.88 19.13 8.05
N TRP A 259 0.36 20.35 8.04
CA TRP A 259 -0.19 20.93 6.84
C TRP A 259 0.74 21.98 6.24
N GLU A 260 0.99 21.85 4.95
CA GLU A 260 1.78 22.75 4.11
C GLU A 260 0.97 23.98 3.70
N THR A 261 1.65 25.11 3.55
CA THR A 261 0.99 26.36 3.13
C THR A 261 0.42 26.22 1.73
N VAL A 262 -0.87 26.50 1.59
CA VAL A 262 -1.55 26.56 0.29
C VAL A 262 -1.44 27.99 -0.27
N PRO A 263 -0.89 28.16 -1.48
CA PRO A 263 -0.79 29.47 -2.11
C PRO A 263 -2.14 30.20 -2.18
N GLY A 264 -2.17 31.44 -1.69
CA GLY A 264 -3.38 32.28 -1.72
C GLY A 264 -4.41 31.99 -0.62
N VAL A 265 -4.17 31.03 0.28
CA VAL A 265 -5.05 30.74 1.41
C VAL A 265 -4.35 31.17 2.72
N PRO A 266 -4.76 32.28 3.36
CA PRO A 266 -4.18 32.72 4.62
C PRO A 266 -4.34 31.68 5.73
N SER A 267 -3.32 31.53 6.59
CA SER A 267 -3.33 30.60 7.73
C SER A 267 -3.58 29.13 7.36
N SER A 268 -3.24 28.75 6.12
CA SER A 268 -3.30 27.37 5.62
C SER A 268 -2.11 26.52 6.05
N SER A 269 -1.66 26.64 7.29
CA SER A 269 -0.54 25.84 7.79
C SER A 269 -0.74 25.54 9.27
N GLY A 270 -0.36 24.34 9.69
CA GLY A 270 -0.46 23.92 11.08
C GLY A 270 0.31 22.64 11.29
N SER A 271 0.55 22.27 12.55
CA SER A 271 0.96 20.93 12.96
C SER A 271 -0.01 20.51 14.06
N GLN A 272 -0.37 19.25 14.14
CA GLN A 272 -1.25 18.72 15.17
C GLN A 272 -0.72 17.37 15.66
N LEU A 273 -0.52 17.24 16.97
CA LEU A 273 -0.28 15.97 17.63
C LEU A 273 -1.57 15.14 17.68
N LEU A 274 -1.50 13.89 17.22
CA LEU A 274 -2.59 12.92 17.27
C LEU A 274 -2.42 11.99 18.46
N HIS A 275 -1.22 11.44 18.63
CA HIS A 275 -0.95 10.43 19.65
C HIS A 275 0.47 10.61 20.19
N ARG A 276 0.67 10.31 21.47
CA ARG A 276 1.96 10.40 22.17
C ARG A 276 2.17 9.16 23.02
N TRP A 277 3.34 8.55 22.88
CA TRP A 277 3.74 7.36 23.63
C TRP A 277 5.17 7.49 24.20
N TYR A 278 5.56 6.52 25.02
CA TYR A 278 6.90 6.43 25.60
C TYR A 278 7.76 5.41 24.83
N PRO A 279 8.97 5.78 24.35
CA PRO A 279 9.82 4.86 23.58
C PRO A 279 10.44 3.72 24.40
N ALA A 280 10.38 3.78 25.74
CA ALA A 280 10.75 2.63 26.58
C ALA A 280 9.73 1.47 26.45
N ASN A 281 8.54 1.76 25.93
CA ASN A 281 7.65 0.76 25.35
C ASN A 281 8.12 0.63 23.89
N SER A 282 9.02 -0.32 23.62
CA SER A 282 9.65 -0.56 22.31
C SER A 282 8.69 -1.09 21.23
N TYR A 283 7.39 -0.82 21.36
CA TYR A 283 6.31 -1.56 20.70
C TYR A 283 5.32 -0.67 19.93
N ASP A 284 5.53 0.65 19.95
CA ASP A 284 4.74 1.61 19.17
C ASP A 284 5.66 2.29 18.15
N ASP A 285 5.64 1.83 16.91
CA ASP A 285 5.98 2.64 15.73
C ASP A 285 4.72 2.72 14.88
N PRO A 286 3.89 3.76 15.04
CA PRO A 286 2.53 3.75 14.56
C PRO A 286 2.40 3.87 13.04
N GLU A 287 3.51 4.22 12.35
CA GLU A 287 3.68 3.99 10.91
C GLU A 287 2.42 4.40 10.09
N PRO A 288 2.19 5.74 9.95
CA PRO A 288 0.87 6.26 9.64
C PRO A 288 0.60 6.40 8.14
N ALA A 289 -0.58 5.95 7.68
CA ALA A 289 -1.07 6.27 6.33
C ALA A 289 -2.08 7.43 6.35
N VAL A 290 -2.12 8.22 5.27
CA VAL A 290 -3.01 9.37 5.14
C VAL A 290 -3.84 9.33 3.86
N SER A 291 -5.14 9.57 3.99
CA SER A 291 -6.07 9.69 2.84
C SER A 291 -5.73 10.86 1.91
N ARG A 292 -6.27 10.84 0.69
CA ARG A 292 -6.03 11.87 -0.35
C ARG A 292 -6.25 13.30 0.14
N ASN A 293 -7.32 13.52 0.91
CA ASN A 293 -7.69 14.84 1.40
C ASN A 293 -6.91 15.29 2.65
N GLY A 294 -6.06 14.42 3.23
CA GLY A 294 -5.29 14.74 4.42
C GLY A 294 -6.10 14.81 5.72
N LEU A 295 -7.34 14.30 5.73
CA LEU A 295 -8.26 14.40 6.86
C LEU A 295 -8.51 13.09 7.60
N THR A 296 -8.13 11.96 6.99
CA THR A 296 -8.14 10.63 7.63
C THR A 296 -6.71 10.14 7.73
N VAL A 297 -6.27 9.81 8.95
CA VAL A 297 -4.98 9.18 9.24
C VAL A 297 -5.25 7.84 9.90
N VAL A 298 -4.57 6.80 9.43
CA VAL A 298 -4.68 5.45 9.96
C VAL A 298 -3.33 5.02 10.50
N PHE A 299 -3.33 4.38 11.66
CA PHE A 299 -2.11 3.99 12.35
C PHE A 299 -2.38 2.84 13.32
N VAL A 300 -1.32 2.17 13.75
CA VAL A 300 -1.40 1.11 14.76
C VAL A 300 -0.86 1.63 16.09
N THR A 301 -1.50 1.29 17.20
CA THR A 301 -0.92 1.52 18.53
C THR A 301 -1.44 0.51 19.54
N GLY A 302 -0.62 0.20 20.54
CA GLY A 302 -1.03 -0.55 21.72
C GLY A 302 -1.70 0.30 22.81
N ASP A 303 -1.67 1.63 22.67
CA ASP A 303 -2.28 2.54 23.64
C ASP A 303 -3.80 2.67 23.40
N PRO A 304 -4.63 2.56 24.46
CA PRO A 304 -6.07 2.67 24.33
C PRO A 304 -6.49 4.12 24.06
N LEU A 305 -6.86 4.45 22.82
CA LEU A 305 -7.33 5.80 22.46
C LEU A 305 -8.84 5.98 22.62
N VAL A 306 -9.58 4.88 22.73
CA VAL A 306 -11.01 4.87 23.02
C VAL A 306 -11.34 3.83 24.10
N SER A 307 -12.44 4.02 24.82
CA SER A 307 -12.83 3.12 25.91
C SER A 307 -13.19 1.69 25.50
N ALA A 308 -13.43 1.46 24.20
CA ALA A 308 -13.77 0.15 23.63
C ALA A 308 -12.57 -0.77 23.38
N ASP A 309 -11.35 -0.25 23.50
CA ASP A 309 -10.10 -0.95 23.21
C ASP A 309 -9.87 -2.15 24.14
N GLY A 310 -9.85 -1.92 25.46
CA GLY A 310 -10.09 -2.88 26.55
C GLY A 310 -9.26 -4.18 26.57
N ASN A 311 -8.28 -4.36 25.70
CA ASN A 311 -7.70 -5.68 25.40
C ASN A 311 -6.17 -5.75 25.52
N GLY A 312 -5.48 -4.59 25.55
CA GLY A 312 -4.04 -4.48 25.82
C GLY A 312 -3.10 -4.96 24.70
N GLY A 313 -3.59 -5.08 23.46
CA GLY A 313 -2.79 -5.38 22.26
C GLY A 313 -2.79 -4.23 21.25
N ALA A 314 -2.02 -4.38 20.17
CA ALA A 314 -1.99 -3.40 19.09
C ALA A 314 -3.30 -3.44 18.31
N ASP A 315 -3.83 -2.25 18.04
CA ASP A 315 -5.07 -2.08 17.35
C ASP A 315 -4.94 -1.01 16.26
N VAL A 316 -5.73 -1.15 15.19
CA VAL A 316 -5.78 -0.19 14.09
C VAL A 316 -6.76 0.92 14.44
N TYR A 317 -6.25 2.15 14.47
CA TYR A 317 -7.01 3.35 14.74
C TYR A 317 -7.12 4.23 13.51
N VAL A 318 -8.27 4.89 13.39
CA VAL A 318 -8.48 5.98 12.44
C VAL A 318 -8.64 7.28 13.20
N ALA A 319 -7.74 8.22 12.97
CA ALA A 319 -7.89 9.61 13.37
C ALA A 319 -8.59 10.40 12.26
N SER A 320 -9.71 11.04 12.60
CA SER A 320 -10.29 12.10 11.79
C SER A 320 -9.77 13.45 12.29
N VAL A 321 -9.11 14.19 11.40
CA VAL A 321 -8.52 15.50 11.67
C VAL A 321 -9.27 16.60 10.93
N SER A 322 -8.99 17.85 11.30
CA SER A 322 -9.50 19.02 10.58
C SER A 322 -8.36 19.76 9.92
N TYR A 323 -8.62 20.41 8.78
CA TYR A 323 -7.62 21.25 8.13
C TYR A 323 -6.96 22.20 9.12
N TRP A 324 -5.63 22.26 9.04
CA TRP A 324 -4.79 23.14 9.86
C TRP A 324 -4.85 22.87 11.37
N GLY A 325 -5.39 21.72 11.80
CA GLY A 325 -5.47 21.34 13.21
C GLY A 325 -6.42 22.20 14.06
N LEU A 326 -7.44 22.81 13.45
CA LEU A 326 -8.34 23.76 14.13
C LEU A 326 -9.31 23.12 15.14
N ARG A 327 -9.47 21.80 15.11
CA ARG A 327 -10.31 21.01 16.01
C ARG A 327 -9.52 19.84 16.56
N GLN A 328 -9.87 19.40 17.76
CA GLN A 328 -9.34 18.17 18.36
C GLN A 328 -9.64 16.98 17.44
N PRO A 329 -8.69 16.03 17.27
CA PRO A 329 -8.93 14.84 16.49
C PRO A 329 -9.97 13.93 17.19
N SER A 330 -10.69 13.15 16.41
CA SER A 330 -11.52 12.06 16.92
C SER A 330 -10.97 10.71 16.47
N PHE A 331 -11.04 9.71 17.34
CA PHE A 331 -10.51 8.38 17.09
C PHE A 331 -11.63 7.35 16.94
N GLU A 332 -11.47 6.47 15.96
CA GLU A 332 -12.27 5.29 15.72
C GLU A 332 -11.37 4.05 15.82
N LEU A 333 -11.81 3.04 16.58
CA LEU A 333 -11.14 1.74 16.68
C LEU A 333 -11.70 0.81 15.59
N LEU A 334 -10.84 0.29 14.71
CA LEU A 334 -11.25 -0.62 13.62
C LEU A 334 -11.16 -2.10 14.01
N THR A 335 -10.10 -2.49 14.73
CA THR A 335 -9.92 -3.87 15.18
C THR A 335 -10.55 -4.05 16.56
N THR A 336 -11.67 -4.77 16.64
CA THR A 336 -12.32 -5.08 17.92
C THR A 336 -11.95 -6.49 18.38
N GLN A 337 -12.24 -6.85 19.64
CA GLN A 337 -11.81 -8.13 20.23
C GLN A 337 -12.10 -9.40 19.40
N ALA A 338 -13.12 -9.37 18.53
CA ALA A 338 -13.55 -10.49 17.69
C ALA A 338 -12.84 -10.56 16.32
N GLN A 339 -11.95 -9.61 16.01
CA GLN A 339 -11.25 -9.51 14.73
C GLN A 339 -9.78 -9.92 14.85
N PRO A 340 -9.17 -10.42 13.76
CA PRO A 340 -7.71 -10.56 13.65
C PRO A 340 -7.03 -9.23 13.94
N ARG A 341 -5.96 -9.26 14.74
CA ARG A 341 -5.27 -8.07 15.23
C ARG A 341 -3.83 -7.99 14.74
N PRO A 342 -3.29 -6.78 14.54
CA PRO A 342 -1.86 -6.60 14.28
C PRO A 342 -1.01 -7.35 15.31
N GLY A 343 -0.08 -8.17 14.80
CA GLY A 343 0.93 -8.84 15.62
C GLY A 343 2.16 -7.94 15.75
N PHE A 344 2.79 -7.94 16.93
CA PHE A 344 3.96 -7.12 17.24
C PHE A 344 5.32 -7.72 16.83
N GLU A 345 5.35 -8.92 16.24
CA GLU A 345 6.53 -9.80 16.24
C GLU A 345 7.48 -9.73 15.02
N ASP A 346 7.49 -8.70 14.16
CA ASP A 346 8.40 -8.74 12.98
C ASP A 346 9.02 -7.39 12.56
N GLU A 347 10.34 -7.26 12.70
CA GLU A 347 11.14 -6.03 12.46
C GLU A 347 11.34 -5.70 10.96
N GLY A 348 10.26 -5.50 10.20
CA GLY A 348 10.31 -5.19 8.75
C GLY A 348 9.62 -3.87 8.37
N ILE A 349 10.21 -3.16 7.41
CA ILE A 349 9.88 -1.81 6.89
C ILE A 349 8.47 -1.63 6.24
N HIS A 350 7.53 -2.56 6.38
CA HIS A 350 6.17 -2.42 5.81
C HIS A 350 5.08 -3.06 6.69
N GLN A 351 4.98 -2.64 7.95
CA GLN A 351 3.88 -3.05 8.86
C GLN A 351 2.68 -2.08 8.88
N HIS A 352 2.66 -1.08 8.00
CA HIS A 352 1.74 0.06 8.08
C HIS A 352 0.33 -0.35 7.65
N PRO A 353 -0.72 0.08 8.37
CA PRO A 353 -2.05 0.06 7.79
C PRO A 353 -2.10 1.07 6.63
N VAL A 354 -2.76 0.72 5.53
CA VAL A 354 -2.93 1.61 4.39
C VAL A 354 -4.40 2.00 4.22
N VAL A 355 -4.65 3.19 3.67
CA VAL A 355 -6.00 3.75 3.56
C VAL A 355 -6.33 4.22 2.15
N SER A 356 -7.53 3.93 1.67
CA SER A 356 -8.01 4.42 0.38
C SER A 356 -8.10 5.95 0.35
N ALA A 357 -8.10 6.52 -0.86
CA ALA A 357 -8.09 7.96 -1.07
C ALA A 357 -9.29 8.68 -0.41
N ASP A 358 -10.45 8.04 -0.37
CA ASP A 358 -11.66 8.55 0.28
C ASP A 358 -11.68 8.34 1.80
N GLY A 359 -10.68 7.65 2.36
CA GLY A 359 -10.60 7.30 3.77
C GLY A 359 -11.45 6.09 4.17
N ASN A 360 -12.26 5.52 3.27
CA ASN A 360 -13.32 4.59 3.65
C ASN A 360 -12.87 3.13 3.78
N LYS A 361 -11.78 2.75 3.13
CA LYS A 361 -11.25 1.38 3.21
C LYS A 361 -9.87 1.41 3.80
N VAL A 362 -9.64 0.47 4.71
CA VAL A 362 -8.36 0.29 5.38
C VAL A 362 -7.92 -1.14 5.15
N ALA A 363 -6.71 -1.33 4.65
CA ALA A 363 -6.04 -2.63 4.70
C ALA A 363 -5.01 -2.61 5.83
N TYR A 364 -4.88 -3.74 6.52
CA TYR A 364 -3.94 -3.90 7.62
C TYR A 364 -3.50 -5.35 7.72
N ARG A 365 -2.35 -5.57 8.32
CA ARG A 365 -1.82 -6.90 8.58
C ARG A 365 -2.16 -7.35 10.00
N ALA A 366 -2.47 -8.62 10.17
CA ALA A 366 -2.78 -9.20 11.46
C ALA A 366 -2.34 -10.65 11.54
N THR A 367 -1.93 -11.09 12.73
CA THR A 367 -1.62 -12.50 12.97
C THR A 367 -2.90 -13.28 13.21
N ASP A 368 -3.00 -14.46 12.60
CA ASP A 368 -3.98 -15.43 13.05
C ASP A 368 -3.49 -16.08 14.36
N GLY A 369 -4.41 -16.65 15.13
CA GLY A 369 -4.06 -17.32 16.39
C GLY A 369 -3.17 -18.57 16.22
N SER A 370 -2.76 -18.90 14.98
CA SER A 370 -1.81 -19.97 14.66
C SER A 370 -0.38 -19.46 14.41
N GLY A 371 -0.18 -18.15 14.37
CA GLY A 371 1.11 -17.48 14.20
C GLY A 371 1.41 -17.02 12.77
N GLY A 372 0.49 -17.21 11.82
CA GLY A 372 0.64 -16.73 10.44
C GLY A 372 0.22 -15.27 10.30
N SER A 373 0.94 -14.50 9.48
CA SER A 373 0.66 -13.09 9.19
C SER A 373 -0.20 -12.95 7.93
N HIS A 374 -1.35 -12.28 8.02
CA HIS A 374 -2.34 -12.17 6.95
C HIS A 374 -2.85 -10.75 6.77
N ILE A 375 -3.34 -10.43 5.56
CA ILE A 375 -3.82 -9.10 5.21
C ILE A 375 -5.35 -9.09 5.24
N TYR A 376 -5.89 -8.07 5.91
CA TYR A 376 -7.32 -7.86 6.04
C TYR A 376 -7.69 -6.48 5.52
N ARG A 377 -8.89 -6.39 4.95
CA ARG A 377 -9.46 -5.14 4.46
C ARG A 377 -10.82 -4.87 5.10
N ILE A 378 -10.97 -3.69 5.69
CA ILE A 378 -12.23 -3.20 6.28
C ILE A 378 -12.84 -2.13 5.37
N ASP A 379 -14.14 -2.23 5.14
CA ASP A 379 -14.95 -1.14 4.57
C ASP A 379 -15.70 -0.41 5.69
N ARG A 380 -15.23 0.79 6.03
CA ARG A 380 -15.76 1.62 7.11
C ARG A 380 -17.16 2.17 6.82
N THR A 381 -17.62 2.09 5.57
CA THR A 381 -19.00 2.48 5.22
C THR A 381 -20.02 1.41 5.59
N GLN A 382 -19.56 0.21 5.97
CA GLN A 382 -20.39 -0.92 6.37
C GLN A 382 -20.02 -1.39 7.79
N PRO A 383 -20.22 -0.54 8.82
CA PRO A 383 -19.83 -0.86 10.18
C PRO A 383 -20.50 -2.14 10.67
N GLY A 384 -19.72 -2.99 11.34
CA GLY A 384 -20.16 -4.31 11.82
C GLY A 384 -19.97 -5.46 10.82
N THR A 385 -19.56 -5.17 9.58
CA THR A 385 -19.14 -6.20 8.62
C THR A 385 -17.76 -6.74 9.01
N ALA A 386 -17.57 -8.05 8.89
CA ALA A 386 -16.27 -8.64 9.13
C ALA A 386 -15.25 -8.17 8.06
N PRO A 387 -13.97 -7.96 8.44
CA PRO A 387 -12.89 -7.72 7.49
C PRO A 387 -12.82 -8.82 6.43
N GLN A 388 -12.49 -8.42 5.20
CA GLN A 388 -12.22 -9.36 4.12
C GLN A 388 -10.77 -9.82 4.20
N ILE A 389 -10.54 -11.13 4.10
CA ILE A 389 -9.19 -11.69 3.95
C ILE A 389 -8.72 -11.41 2.51
N VAL A 390 -7.58 -10.75 2.38
CA VAL A 390 -6.97 -10.38 1.09
C VAL A 390 -6.15 -11.55 0.54
N ASP A 391 -5.28 -12.12 1.36
CA ASP A 391 -4.42 -13.27 1.03
C ASP A 391 -5.13 -14.61 1.29
N ALA A 392 -6.35 -14.75 0.76
CA ALA A 392 -7.14 -15.96 0.95
C ALA A 392 -6.72 -17.06 -0.03
N ALA A 393 -6.56 -18.29 0.48
CA ALA A 393 -6.30 -19.46 -0.34
C ALA A 393 -7.44 -19.71 -1.35
N TYR A 394 -7.10 -19.94 -2.63
CA TYR A 394 -8.11 -19.99 -3.70
C TYR A 394 -9.14 -21.12 -3.50
N SER A 395 -8.73 -22.25 -2.90
CA SER A 395 -9.59 -23.42 -2.74
C SER A 395 -10.56 -23.25 -1.57
N THR A 396 -10.10 -22.76 -0.42
CA THR A 396 -10.87 -22.71 0.84
C THR A 396 -11.53 -21.35 1.08
N GLY A 397 -10.87 -20.25 0.69
CA GLY A 397 -11.19 -18.88 1.11
C GLY A 397 -10.81 -18.59 2.57
N ALA A 398 -10.05 -19.48 3.21
CA ALA A 398 -9.38 -19.22 4.49
C ALA A 398 -8.05 -18.48 4.20
N PRO A 399 -7.33 -17.97 5.23
CA PRO A 399 -6.00 -17.42 5.03
C PRO A 399 -5.07 -18.39 4.30
N GLY A 400 -4.13 -17.85 3.52
CA GLY A 400 -3.11 -18.61 2.80
C GLY A 400 -2.23 -19.44 3.73
N ASN A 401 -1.55 -20.43 3.19
CA ASN A 401 -0.69 -21.34 3.95
C ASN A 401 0.71 -20.79 4.29
N GLY A 402 0.90 -19.48 4.15
CA GLY A 402 2.16 -18.79 4.38
C GLY A 402 1.94 -17.30 4.64
N ASP A 403 2.98 -16.64 5.14
CA ASP A 403 2.88 -15.25 5.57
C ASP A 403 2.70 -14.28 4.39
N ALA A 404 1.82 -13.31 4.61
CA ALA A 404 1.79 -12.07 3.87
C ALA A 404 2.78 -11.07 4.47
N LEU A 405 3.48 -10.36 3.58
CA LEU A 405 4.60 -9.48 3.89
C LEU A 405 4.15 -8.01 3.79
N ALA A 406 4.53 -7.30 2.73
CA ALA A 406 4.06 -5.94 2.46
C ALA A 406 2.83 -5.93 1.55
N PHE A 407 2.13 -4.80 1.57
CA PHE A 407 0.91 -4.59 0.79
C PHE A 407 0.63 -3.10 0.57
N ALA A 408 -0.10 -2.81 -0.50
CA ALA A 408 -0.58 -1.49 -0.85
C ALA A 408 -2.03 -1.56 -1.31
N ILE A 409 -2.77 -0.46 -1.11
CA ILE A 409 -4.18 -0.35 -1.46
C ILE A 409 -4.39 0.72 -2.54
N SER A 410 -5.16 0.38 -3.56
CA SER A 410 -5.58 1.35 -4.59
C SER A 410 -6.36 2.53 -4.01
N ALA A 411 -6.40 3.63 -4.76
CA ALA A 411 -7.13 4.84 -4.36
C ALA A 411 -8.62 4.59 -4.04
N GLN A 412 -9.29 3.69 -4.74
CA GLN A 412 -10.69 3.32 -4.50
C GLN A 412 -10.82 2.23 -3.43
N GLY A 413 -9.71 1.59 -3.10
CA GLY A 413 -9.56 0.48 -2.18
C GLY A 413 -10.22 -0.80 -2.65
N ASP A 414 -10.39 -1.01 -3.93
CA ASP A 414 -10.91 -2.26 -4.51
C ASP A 414 -9.81 -3.19 -5.02
N HIS A 415 -8.61 -2.68 -5.22
CA HIS A 415 -7.41 -3.47 -5.47
C HIS A 415 -6.45 -3.40 -4.27
N VAL A 416 -5.86 -4.55 -3.92
CA VAL A 416 -4.76 -4.66 -2.95
C VAL A 416 -3.64 -5.47 -3.59
N ALA A 417 -2.47 -4.86 -3.78
CA ALA A 417 -1.26 -5.60 -4.18
C ALA A 417 -0.50 -5.99 -2.92
N PHE A 418 0.10 -7.18 -2.91
CA PHE A 418 0.78 -7.69 -1.73
C PHE A 418 1.82 -8.75 -2.07
N ASN A 419 2.82 -8.91 -1.20
CA ASN A 419 3.82 -9.96 -1.30
C ASN A 419 3.47 -11.08 -0.31
N SER A 420 3.59 -12.34 -0.73
CA SER A 420 3.32 -13.49 0.14
C SER A 420 4.15 -14.72 -0.22
N VAL A 421 4.50 -15.52 0.78
CA VAL A 421 5.14 -16.84 0.59
C VAL A 421 4.13 -17.99 0.48
N ALA A 422 2.84 -17.69 0.56
CA ALA A 422 1.77 -18.68 0.52
C ALA A 422 1.62 -19.29 -0.88
N THR A 423 1.70 -20.62 -0.96
CA THR A 423 1.69 -21.42 -2.20
C THR A 423 0.29 -21.83 -2.66
N ASP A 424 -0.75 -21.39 -1.95
CA ASP A 424 -2.14 -21.77 -2.20
C ASP A 424 -3.07 -20.58 -2.46
N LEU A 425 -2.51 -19.38 -2.70
CA LEU A 425 -3.26 -18.19 -3.11
C LEU A 425 -3.76 -18.28 -4.55
N VAL A 426 -2.98 -18.93 -5.40
CA VAL A 426 -3.33 -19.22 -6.81
C VAL A 426 -2.80 -20.61 -7.16
N SER A 427 -3.46 -21.30 -8.09
CA SER A 427 -3.05 -22.66 -8.50
C SER A 427 -1.70 -22.76 -9.20
N VAL A 428 -1.16 -21.62 -9.65
CA VAL A 428 0.08 -21.55 -10.44
C VAL A 428 1.32 -21.24 -9.61
N ASP A 429 1.15 -20.92 -8.33
CA ASP A 429 2.27 -20.67 -7.42
C ASP A 429 2.72 -21.99 -6.77
N ALA A 430 3.92 -22.44 -7.11
CA ALA A 430 4.50 -23.66 -6.55
C ALA A 430 6.00 -23.55 -6.26
N ASN A 431 6.61 -22.35 -6.33
CA ASN A 431 8.06 -22.18 -6.16
C ASN A 431 8.48 -22.11 -4.67
N GLY A 432 7.53 -21.91 -3.75
CA GLY A 432 7.81 -21.76 -2.31
C GLY A 432 8.64 -20.52 -1.99
N LYS A 433 8.57 -19.48 -2.82
CA LYS A 433 9.22 -18.18 -2.64
C LYS A 433 8.15 -17.12 -2.45
N ALA A 434 8.55 -15.98 -1.89
CA ALA A 434 7.68 -14.82 -1.87
C ALA A 434 7.39 -14.40 -3.32
N ASP A 435 6.14 -14.15 -3.63
CA ASP A 435 5.65 -13.66 -4.92
C ASP A 435 4.73 -12.45 -4.71
N THR A 436 4.60 -11.60 -5.73
CA THR A 436 3.70 -10.44 -5.72
C THR A 436 2.36 -10.86 -6.29
N PHE A 437 1.30 -10.54 -5.59
CA PHE A 437 -0.08 -10.83 -5.95
C PHE A 437 -0.90 -9.54 -6.04
N LEU A 438 -1.99 -9.61 -6.81
CA LEU A 438 -3.02 -8.58 -6.89
C LEU A 438 -4.35 -9.21 -6.52
N TRP A 439 -4.99 -8.68 -5.49
CA TRP A 439 -6.33 -9.03 -5.05
C TRP A 439 -7.33 -7.98 -5.55
N ASP A 440 -8.43 -8.46 -6.11
CA ASP A 440 -9.54 -7.65 -6.60
C ASP A 440 -10.81 -7.90 -5.79
N ALA A 441 -11.37 -6.84 -5.23
CA ALA A 441 -12.70 -6.85 -4.62
C ALA A 441 -13.75 -7.09 -5.70
N VAL A 442 -14.52 -8.18 -5.58
CA VAL A 442 -15.59 -8.46 -6.54
C VAL A 442 -16.75 -7.50 -6.35
N HIS A 443 -16.96 -6.63 -7.33
CA HIS A 443 -18.17 -5.82 -7.45
C HIS A 443 -19.18 -6.53 -8.35
N CYS A 444 -20.08 -7.34 -7.78
CA CYS A 444 -21.23 -7.79 -8.56
C CYS A 444 -22.18 -6.61 -8.77
N ARG A 445 -22.18 -6.04 -9.98
CA ARG A 445 -23.32 -5.22 -10.43
C ARG A 445 -24.50 -6.17 -10.60
N GLN A 446 -25.50 -6.04 -9.74
CA GLN A 446 -26.83 -6.59 -10.01
C GLN A 446 -27.44 -5.80 -11.18
N THR A 447 -27.09 -6.14 -12.41
CA THR A 447 -27.91 -5.77 -13.55
C THR A 447 -28.98 -6.85 -13.71
N GLU A 448 -30.23 -6.54 -13.40
CA GLU A 448 -31.34 -7.43 -13.75
C GLU A 448 -31.24 -7.76 -15.26
N PRO A 449 -31.34 -9.03 -15.67
CA PRO A 449 -31.29 -9.37 -17.08
C PRO A 449 -32.49 -8.70 -17.76
N THR A 450 -32.23 -7.78 -18.69
CA THR A 450 -33.24 -7.34 -19.63
C THR A 450 -33.58 -8.53 -20.52
N GLU A 451 -34.85 -8.93 -20.56
CA GLU A 451 -35.33 -10.03 -21.40
C GLU A 451 -34.86 -9.83 -22.85
N GLY A 452 -34.11 -10.81 -23.40
CA GLY A 452 -33.96 -10.95 -24.85
C GLY A 452 -32.54 -10.95 -25.45
N LEU A 453 -31.46 -10.84 -24.67
CA LEU A 453 -30.10 -10.97 -25.22
C LEU A 453 -29.38 -12.16 -24.60
N VAL A 454 -29.27 -13.25 -25.36
CA VAL A 454 -28.36 -14.37 -25.05
C VAL A 454 -27.03 -14.07 -25.75
N PRO A 455 -25.93 -13.80 -25.04
CA PRO A 455 -24.62 -13.68 -25.66
C PRO A 455 -24.12 -15.06 -26.08
N SER A 456 -23.69 -15.20 -27.32
CA SER A 456 -23.01 -16.39 -27.82
C SER A 456 -21.53 -16.39 -27.38
N GLU A 457 -21.21 -17.15 -26.33
CA GLU A 457 -19.88 -17.64 -25.88
C GLU A 457 -18.95 -16.68 -25.04
N PRO A 458 -18.04 -17.16 -24.13
CA PRO A 458 -18.42 -17.58 -22.76
C PRO A 458 -17.41 -17.33 -21.57
N TRP A 459 -17.86 -17.64 -20.33
CA TRP A 459 -17.15 -18.05 -19.08
C TRP A 459 -16.20 -17.15 -18.24
N TRP A 460 -16.17 -15.83 -18.35
CA TRP A 460 -15.35 -15.00 -17.41
C TRP A 460 -16.12 -13.88 -16.69
N LEU A 461 -17.46 -13.93 -16.68
CA LEU A 461 -18.23 -13.05 -15.81
C LEU A 461 -18.30 -13.66 -14.39
N PRO A 462 -17.64 -13.08 -13.38
CA PRO A 462 -17.62 -13.64 -12.01
C PRO A 462 -19.00 -13.58 -11.31
N CYS A 463 -20.03 -13.00 -11.94
CA CYS A 463 -21.30 -12.66 -11.29
C CYS A 463 -22.57 -12.96 -12.13
N LEU A 464 -22.54 -13.87 -13.10
CA LEU A 464 -23.80 -14.25 -13.77
C LEU A 464 -24.52 -15.35 -12.98
N GLU A 465 -25.46 -14.96 -12.12
CA GLU A 465 -26.43 -15.88 -11.53
C GLU A 465 -27.48 -16.22 -12.61
N ILE A 466 -27.29 -17.32 -13.34
CA ILE A 466 -28.34 -17.85 -14.20
C ILE A 466 -29.39 -18.50 -13.29
N LYS A 467 -30.46 -17.78 -12.96
CA LYS A 467 -31.68 -18.40 -12.42
C LYS A 467 -32.26 -19.32 -13.48
N ILE A 468 -32.01 -20.62 -13.36
CA ILE A 468 -32.72 -21.63 -14.14
C ILE A 468 -34.11 -21.75 -13.50
N ASP A 469 -35.13 -21.22 -14.17
CA ASP A 469 -36.51 -21.47 -13.81
C ASP A 469 -36.79 -22.98 -14.01
N PRO A 470 -37.16 -23.73 -12.95
CA PRO A 470 -37.43 -25.17 -13.05
C PRO A 470 -38.49 -25.51 -14.10
N ASP A 471 -39.40 -24.58 -14.40
CA ASP A 471 -40.49 -24.79 -15.37
C ASP A 471 -40.02 -24.63 -16.83
N SER A 472 -38.82 -24.06 -17.05
CA SER A 472 -38.24 -23.84 -18.39
C SER A 472 -37.38 -25.00 -18.92
N VAL A 473 -37.11 -26.02 -18.10
CA VAL A 473 -36.26 -27.18 -18.44
C VAL A 473 -36.93 -28.09 -19.50
N GLY A 474 -38.26 -28.03 -19.63
CA GLY A 474 -39.03 -28.87 -20.56
C GLY A 474 -38.80 -28.59 -22.05
N ASP A 475 -38.33 -27.40 -22.42
CA ASP A 475 -38.14 -27.01 -23.83
C ASP A 475 -36.67 -26.96 -24.28
N TRP A 476 -35.72 -27.10 -23.35
CA TRP A 476 -34.28 -27.07 -23.67
C TRP A 476 -33.83 -28.25 -24.54
N TRP A 477 -34.43 -29.43 -24.35
CA TRP A 477 -34.10 -30.67 -25.08
C TRP A 477 -34.53 -30.65 -26.55
N LYS A 478 -35.61 -29.92 -26.89
CA LYS A 478 -36.15 -29.89 -28.27
C LYS A 478 -35.28 -29.07 -29.24
N LYS A 479 -34.42 -28.19 -28.73
CA LYS A 479 -33.63 -27.26 -29.55
C LYS A 479 -32.29 -27.84 -30.02
N PHE A 480 -31.81 -28.93 -29.41
CA PHE A 480 -30.50 -29.53 -29.70
C PHE A 480 -30.52 -30.97 -30.22
N GLY A 481 -31.69 -31.57 -30.45
CA GLY A 481 -31.83 -32.81 -31.23
C GLY A 481 -31.01 -34.00 -30.72
N PHE A 482 -31.12 -34.31 -29.42
CA PHE A 482 -30.74 -35.62 -28.88
C PHE A 482 -31.95 -36.53 -28.74
#